data_AF-A0A836AB52-F1
#
_entry.id   AF-A0A836AB52-F1
#
_cell.length_a   1.000
_cell.length_b   1.000
_cell.length_c   1.000
_cell.angle_alpha   90.00
_cell.angle_beta   90.00
_cell.angle_gamma   90.00
#
_symmetry.space_group_name_H-M   'P 1'
#
loop_
_entity.id
_entity.type
_entity.pdbx_description
1 polymer ?
#
loop_
_entity_poly.entity_id
_entity_poly.type
_entity_poly.pdbx_seq_one_letter_code
_entity_poly.pdbx_strand_id
1 'polypeptide(L)'
;MRGTTRPDCAAAIGRPLGEVVTLRVLEGFLNCSAGEMLLLWGRLVWRKMCGKPAGMAFSSQANTLLVRQRLVRPGGGVLLRYSSQPAPGAFHRGCDTQLFGPRGEILSPSMSPGGRNVGGCRIFIDVAPRARIAIHALTVDSGTRAEGTDASYILIRDIHSLRTTAFRGQQTLYWESEGSQAEMEFSQGFLEAHASLRGQYWTLHTRAR
;
A
#
# COMPACT_ATOMS: atom_id res chain seq x y z
N MET A 1 35.07 -10.45 -9.88
CA MET A 1 34.96 -8.98 -9.73
C MET A 1 33.73 -8.69 -8.87
N ARG A 2 33.93 -8.27 -7.61
CA ARG A 2 32.85 -8.01 -6.63
C ARG A 2 32.15 -6.70 -7.00
N GLY A 3 30.96 -6.79 -7.58
CA GLY A 3 30.08 -5.63 -7.74
C GLY A 3 29.71 -5.11 -6.35
N THR A 4 30.13 -3.89 -6.04
CA THR A 4 29.79 -3.17 -4.83
C THR A 4 28.28 -2.96 -4.77
N THR A 5 27.57 -3.83 -4.04
CA THR A 5 26.18 -3.63 -3.66
C THR A 5 26.05 -2.26 -3.00
N ARG A 6 25.39 -1.31 -3.69
CA ARG A 6 24.97 -0.05 -3.09
C ARG A 6 24.12 -0.37 -1.86
N PRO A 7 24.46 0.11 -0.65
CA PRO A 7 23.63 -0.06 0.54
C PRO A 7 22.44 0.90 0.45
N ASP A 8 21.49 0.54 -0.41
CA ASP A 8 20.20 1.17 -0.56
C ASP A 8 19.17 0.28 0.13
N CYS A 9 18.79 0.63 1.36
CA CYS A 9 17.86 -0.13 2.16
C CYS A 9 16.49 0.50 2.09
N ALA A 10 15.44 -0.32 2.03
CA ALA A 10 14.07 0.16 2.10
C ALA A 10 13.24 -0.71 3.04
N ALA A 11 12.40 -0.07 3.86
CA ALA A 11 11.47 -0.70 4.77
C ALA A 11 10.10 -0.03 4.63
N ALA A 12 9.03 -0.81 4.77
CA ALA A 12 7.66 -0.30 4.85
C ALA A 12 7.14 -0.48 6.27
N ILE A 13 6.55 0.57 6.83
CA ILE A 13 5.87 0.56 8.12
C ILE A 13 4.38 0.56 7.84
N GLY A 14 3.68 -0.48 8.27
CA GLY A 14 2.23 -0.62 8.17
C GLY A 14 1.57 -0.58 9.55
N ARG A 15 0.47 0.17 9.65
CA ARG A 15 -0.39 0.27 10.84
C ARG A 15 -1.85 -0.02 10.48
N PRO A 16 -2.71 -0.30 11.47
CA PRO A 16 -4.16 -0.39 11.27
C PRO A 16 -4.72 0.81 10.51
N LEU A 17 -5.80 0.58 9.75
CA LEU A 17 -6.54 1.66 9.11
C LEU A 17 -7.05 2.67 10.16
N GLY A 18 -7.07 3.94 9.79
CA GLY A 18 -7.44 5.01 10.71
C GLY A 18 -6.32 5.48 11.64
N GLU A 19 -5.12 4.93 11.55
CA GLU A 19 -3.93 5.46 12.22
C GLU A 19 -3.05 6.27 11.26
N VAL A 20 -2.25 7.18 11.81
CA VAL A 20 -1.10 7.81 11.16
C VAL A 20 0.20 7.32 11.79
N VAL A 21 1.27 7.31 11.00
CA VAL A 21 2.62 6.92 11.43
C VAL A 21 3.44 8.16 11.70
N THR A 22 3.85 8.35 12.95
CA THR A 22 4.84 9.36 13.32
C THR A 22 6.21 8.70 13.42
N LEU A 23 7.21 9.27 12.76
CA LEU A 23 8.59 8.82 12.73
C LEU A 23 9.50 9.92 13.29
N ARG A 24 10.37 9.56 14.22
CA ARG A 24 11.39 10.44 14.82
C ARG A 24 12.77 9.90 14.53
N VAL A 25 13.68 10.77 14.11
CA VAL A 25 15.09 10.44 13.95
C VAL A 25 15.79 10.68 15.28
N LEU A 26 16.25 9.62 15.92
CA LEU A 26 16.93 9.71 17.22
C LEU A 26 18.39 10.13 17.03
N GLU A 27 19.07 9.45 16.11
CA GLU A 27 20.50 9.61 15.87
C GLU A 27 20.77 9.46 14.37
N GLY A 28 21.90 9.99 13.92
CA GLY A 28 22.40 9.77 12.58
C GLY A 28 22.91 11.03 11.88
N PHE A 29 23.76 10.79 10.89
CA PHE A 29 24.31 11.78 10.00
C PHE A 29 24.40 11.18 8.60
N LEU A 30 24.08 11.99 7.58
CA LEU A 30 24.07 11.60 6.18
C LEU A 30 24.88 12.61 5.38
N ASN A 31 25.91 12.15 4.68
CA ASN A 31 26.73 13.01 3.85
C ASN A 31 26.00 13.39 2.54
N CYS A 32 25.39 14.57 2.51
CA CYS A 32 24.67 15.10 1.35
C CYS A 32 25.56 15.16 0.10
N SER A 33 26.83 15.56 0.25
CA SER A 33 27.78 15.71 -0.87
C SER A 33 28.18 14.37 -1.47
N ALA A 34 28.21 13.30 -0.66
CA ALA A 34 28.38 11.94 -1.16
C ALA A 34 27.09 11.37 -1.79
N GLY A 35 25.96 12.06 -1.64
CA GLY A 35 24.65 11.58 -2.11
C GLY A 35 23.95 10.61 -1.16
N GLU A 36 24.32 10.63 0.13
CA GLU A 36 23.60 9.91 1.17
C GLU A 36 22.29 10.62 1.51
N MET A 37 21.24 9.85 1.73
CA MET A 37 19.91 10.40 1.96
C MET A 37 18.97 9.42 2.65
N LEU A 38 18.03 9.98 3.39
CA LEU A 38 16.84 9.31 3.90
C LEU A 38 15.62 9.87 3.15
N LEU A 39 14.83 8.99 2.56
CA LEU A 39 13.58 9.30 1.89
C LEU A 39 12.44 8.67 2.69
N LEU A 40 11.48 9.51 3.07
CA LEU A 40 10.23 9.12 3.70
C LEU A 40 9.12 9.36 2.68
N TRP A 41 8.31 8.35 2.41
CA TRP A 41 7.24 8.44 1.42
C TRP A 41 5.98 7.79 1.96
N GLY A 42 4.94 8.58 2.18
CA GLY A 42 3.57 8.11 2.43
C GLY A 42 2.65 8.43 1.25
N ARG A 43 1.40 7.97 1.30
CA ARG A 43 0.45 8.09 0.17
C ARG A 43 0.30 9.53 -0.39
N LEU A 44 0.34 10.55 0.47
CA LEU A 44 0.06 11.94 0.12
C LEU A 44 1.26 12.89 0.28
N VAL A 45 2.34 12.43 0.91
CA VAL A 45 3.46 13.29 1.29
C VAL A 45 4.76 12.51 1.21
N TRP A 46 5.81 13.17 0.73
CA TRP A 46 7.16 12.63 0.76
C TRP A 46 8.11 13.69 1.31
N ARG A 47 9.22 13.22 1.88
CA ARG A 47 10.29 14.08 2.40
C ARG A 47 11.64 13.41 2.20
N LYS A 48 12.57 14.15 1.62
CA LYS A 48 13.99 13.77 1.56
C LYS A 48 14.77 14.54 2.62
N MET A 49 15.68 13.86 3.31
CA MET A 49 16.54 14.42 4.34
C MET A 49 17.99 13.97 4.14
N CYS A 50 18.94 14.84 4.47
CA CYS A 50 20.37 14.55 4.57
C CYS A 50 21.01 15.54 5.56
N GLY A 51 22.29 15.39 5.87
CA GLY A 51 23.00 16.22 6.85
C GLY A 51 22.82 15.66 8.26
N LYS A 52 22.37 16.48 9.22
CA LYS A 52 22.12 16.09 10.61
C LYS A 52 20.61 15.96 10.89
N PRO A 53 19.97 14.85 10.50
CA PRO A 53 18.52 14.68 10.66
C PRO A 53 18.09 14.38 12.11
N ALA A 54 19.03 14.14 13.04
CA ALA A 54 18.73 13.86 14.44
C ALA A 54 17.84 14.95 15.07
N GLY A 55 16.78 14.53 15.77
CA GLY A 55 15.76 15.41 16.35
C GLY A 55 14.59 15.74 15.42
N MET A 56 14.69 15.46 14.12
CA MET A 56 13.58 15.69 13.20
C MET A 56 12.45 14.67 13.39
N ALA A 57 11.22 15.15 13.21
CA ALA A 57 10.02 14.32 13.18
C ALA A 57 9.30 14.44 11.84
N PHE A 58 8.60 13.38 11.48
CA PHE A 58 7.76 13.28 10.30
C PHE A 58 6.46 12.56 10.68
N SER A 59 5.33 13.04 10.20
CA SER A 59 4.06 12.33 10.34
C SER A 59 3.49 12.04 8.95
N SER A 60 3.08 10.79 8.72
CA SER A 60 2.33 10.44 7.54
C SER A 60 0.90 10.96 7.64
N GLN A 61 0.22 11.02 6.49
CA GLN A 61 -1.23 11.31 6.41
C GLN A 61 -2.08 10.03 6.34
N ALA A 62 -1.44 8.86 6.43
CA ALA A 62 -2.05 7.55 6.28
C ALA A 62 -1.34 6.51 7.15
N ASN A 63 -1.89 5.31 7.23
CA ASN A 63 -1.42 4.21 8.06
C ASN A 63 -0.14 3.53 7.54
N THR A 64 0.38 3.95 6.38
CA THR A 64 1.58 3.37 5.78
C THR A 64 2.67 4.42 5.51
N LEU A 65 3.92 4.02 5.72
CA LEU A 65 5.10 4.86 5.48
C LEU A 65 6.24 4.01 4.91
N LEU A 66 6.70 4.37 3.71
CA LEU A 66 7.92 3.85 3.11
C LEU A 66 9.13 4.65 3.60
N VAL A 67 10.14 3.94 4.06
CA VAL A 67 11.42 4.49 4.51
C VAL A 67 12.51 3.91 3.64
N ARG A 68 13.23 4.76 2.90
CA ARG A 68 14.37 4.36 2.07
C ARG A 68 15.62 5.12 2.47
N GLN A 69 16.70 4.41 2.71
CA GLN A 69 17.99 4.97 3.07
C GLN A 69 19.03 4.57 2.03
N ARG A 70 19.70 5.57 1.48
CA ARG A 70 20.86 5.38 0.61
C ARG A 70 22.11 5.81 1.36
N LEU A 71 23.05 4.88 1.52
CA LEU A 71 24.39 5.15 1.99
C LEU A 71 25.42 4.95 0.87
N VAL A 72 26.58 5.58 1.01
CA VAL A 72 27.72 5.35 0.10
C VAL A 72 28.77 4.48 0.76
N ARG A 73 28.96 4.61 2.08
CA ARG A 73 29.90 3.79 2.85
C ARG A 73 29.17 3.05 3.98
N PRO A 74 29.55 1.80 4.27
CA PRO A 74 29.08 1.10 5.45
C PRO A 74 29.62 1.79 6.72
N GLY A 75 28.85 1.78 7.82
CA GLY A 75 29.25 2.39 9.10
C GLY A 75 28.55 3.71 9.47
N GLY A 76 27.71 4.25 8.58
CA GLY A 76 26.80 5.35 8.88
C GLY A 76 25.35 4.91 9.01
N GLY A 77 24.45 5.85 9.25
CA GLY A 77 23.01 5.62 9.14
C GLY A 77 22.17 6.47 10.07
N VAL A 78 20.93 6.04 10.24
CA VAL A 78 19.93 6.73 11.07
C VAL A 78 19.28 5.73 12.01
N LEU A 79 19.08 6.14 13.26
CA LEU A 79 18.24 5.42 14.21
C LEU A 79 16.86 6.04 14.20
N LEU A 80 15.85 5.25 13.85
CA LEU A 80 14.48 5.70 13.70
C LEU A 80 13.61 5.07 14.78
N ARG A 81 12.73 5.88 15.37
CA ARG A 81 11.63 5.41 16.23
C ARG A 81 10.32 5.80 15.57
N TYR A 82 9.42 4.84 15.42
CA TYR A 82 8.07 5.11 14.96
C TYR A 82 7.05 4.88 16.08
N SER A 83 5.93 5.58 15.97
CA SER A 83 4.74 5.40 16.79
C SER A 83 3.51 5.63 15.93
N SER A 84 2.36 5.15 16.38
CA SER A 84 1.10 5.39 15.69
C SER A 84 0.08 6.03 16.61
N GLN A 85 -0.81 6.82 16.01
CA GLN A 85 -1.89 7.53 16.68
C GLN A 85 -3.12 7.54 15.78
N PRO A 86 -4.34 7.64 16.32
CA PRO A 86 -5.54 7.85 15.53
C PRO A 86 -5.38 9.05 14.59
N ALA A 87 -5.79 8.87 13.33
CA ALA A 87 -5.77 9.92 12.34
C ALA A 87 -6.77 11.03 12.73
N PRO A 88 -6.43 12.32 12.54
CA PRO A 88 -7.33 13.43 12.84
C PRO A 88 -8.64 13.41 12.03
N GLY A 89 -8.69 12.62 10.94
CA GLY A 89 -9.87 12.38 10.14
C GLY A 89 -9.94 10.95 9.62
N ALA A 90 -11.15 10.48 9.34
CA ALA A 90 -11.39 9.15 8.78
C ALA A 90 -11.30 9.17 7.25
N PHE A 91 -10.12 8.85 6.70
CA PHE A 91 -9.92 8.69 5.24
C PHE A 91 -10.30 7.30 4.71
N HIS A 92 -10.68 6.38 5.61
CA HIS A 92 -11.09 5.02 5.31
C HIS A 92 -12.57 4.83 5.66
N ARG A 93 -13.22 3.88 4.99
CA ARG A 93 -14.57 3.42 5.30
C ARG A 93 -14.50 2.23 6.25
N GLY A 94 -15.58 1.98 6.99
CA GLY A 94 -15.63 0.85 7.93
C GLY A 94 -15.47 -0.53 7.29
N CYS A 95 -15.75 -0.65 5.99
CA CYS A 95 -15.53 -1.87 5.21
C CYS A 95 -14.16 -1.94 4.52
N ASP A 96 -13.35 -0.89 4.61
CA ASP A 96 -12.01 -0.92 4.02
C ASP A 96 -11.14 -1.89 4.83
N THR A 97 -10.28 -2.64 4.14
CA THR A 97 -9.35 -3.57 4.79
C THR A 97 -7.93 -3.32 4.31
N GLN A 98 -6.96 -3.69 5.17
CA GLN A 98 -5.55 -3.54 4.89
C GLN A 98 -4.87 -4.88 5.07
N LEU A 99 -4.17 -5.31 4.02
CA LEU A 99 -3.42 -6.55 3.96
C LEU A 99 -1.92 -6.23 3.91
N PHE A 100 -1.13 -7.02 4.63
CA PHE A 100 0.31 -6.90 4.73
C PHE A 100 0.99 -8.26 4.53
N GLY A 101 2.25 -8.23 4.10
CA GLY A 101 3.09 -9.42 4.05
C GLY A 101 3.19 -10.03 2.65
N PRO A 102 3.98 -11.09 2.49
CA PRO A 102 4.38 -11.59 1.17
C PRO A 102 3.29 -12.39 0.45
N ARG A 103 2.24 -12.81 1.15
CA ARG A 103 1.10 -13.55 0.61
C ARG A 103 -0.11 -13.36 1.51
N GLY A 104 -1.31 -13.52 0.97
CA GLY A 104 -2.53 -13.49 1.76
C GLY A 104 -3.77 -13.79 0.93
N GLU A 105 -4.89 -14.00 1.61
CA GLU A 105 -6.19 -14.18 0.96
C GLU A 105 -6.87 -12.84 0.69
N ILE A 106 -7.66 -12.78 -0.37
CA ILE A 106 -8.52 -11.65 -0.70
C ILE A 106 -9.95 -12.15 -0.66
N LEU A 107 -10.75 -11.51 0.20
CA LEU A 107 -12.17 -11.73 0.33
C LEU A 107 -12.89 -10.42 0.03
N SER A 108 -13.97 -10.48 -0.74
CA SER A 108 -14.81 -9.31 -1.00
C SER A 108 -15.32 -8.73 0.33
N PRO A 109 -15.27 -7.40 0.51
CA PRO A 109 -15.85 -6.74 1.67
C PRO A 109 -17.36 -7.02 1.73
N SER A 110 -17.90 -7.22 2.93
CA SER A 110 -19.34 -7.31 3.14
C SER A 110 -19.92 -5.92 3.43
N MET A 111 -21.20 -5.72 3.08
CA MET A 111 -21.94 -4.55 3.54
C MET A 111 -22.03 -4.60 5.07
N SER A 112 -21.73 -3.46 5.71
CA SER A 112 -21.99 -3.32 7.14
C SER A 112 -23.51 -3.27 7.39
N PRO A 113 -24.02 -3.73 8.54
CA PRO A 113 -25.45 -3.75 8.85
C PRO A 113 -26.15 -2.36 8.83
N GLY A 114 -25.39 -1.27 8.68
CA GLY A 114 -25.87 0.11 8.65
C GLY A 114 -26.06 0.73 7.25
N GLY A 115 -25.87 -0.05 6.17
CA GLY A 115 -26.43 0.25 4.84
C GLY A 115 -25.94 1.51 4.10
N ARG A 116 -24.85 2.17 4.51
CA ARG A 116 -24.32 3.36 3.82
C ARG A 116 -22.81 3.29 3.58
N ASN A 117 -22.37 2.38 2.71
CA ASN A 117 -21.03 2.47 2.11
C ASN A 117 -21.10 3.34 0.85
N VAL A 118 -21.38 4.64 1.02
CA VAL A 118 -21.44 5.58 -0.11
C VAL A 118 -20.11 5.57 -0.85
N GLY A 119 -20.13 5.04 -2.09
CA GLY A 119 -18.98 4.97 -2.99
C GLY A 119 -18.10 3.72 -2.90
N GLY A 120 -18.58 2.60 -2.35
CA GLY A 120 -17.90 1.29 -2.42
C GLY A 120 -16.97 0.95 -1.23
N CYS A 121 -16.16 -0.10 -1.36
CA CYS A 121 -15.20 -0.57 -0.33
C CYS A 121 -13.84 -0.86 -0.94
N ARG A 122 -12.76 -0.70 -0.17
CA ARG A 122 -11.39 -0.86 -0.67
C ARG A 122 -10.58 -1.87 0.11
N ILE A 123 -9.70 -2.57 -0.59
CA ILE A 123 -8.66 -3.42 -0.02
C ILE A 123 -7.30 -2.84 -0.41
N PHE A 124 -6.49 -2.52 0.58
CA PHE A 124 -5.11 -2.07 0.38
C PHE A 124 -4.16 -3.24 0.60
N ILE A 125 -3.24 -3.47 -0.33
CA ILE A 125 -2.23 -4.53 -0.24
C ILE A 125 -0.86 -3.87 -0.26
N ASP A 126 -0.11 -4.03 0.84
CA ASP A 126 1.24 -3.52 0.99
C ASP A 126 2.23 -4.66 1.23
N VAL A 127 3.19 -4.79 0.33
CA VAL A 127 4.26 -5.79 0.42
C VAL A 127 5.62 -5.12 0.64
N ALA A 128 6.69 -5.93 0.77
CA ALA A 128 8.03 -5.40 0.93
C ALA A 128 8.40 -4.43 -0.22
N PRO A 129 9.10 -3.31 0.03
CA PRO A 129 9.32 -2.23 -0.97
C PRO A 129 9.96 -2.63 -2.30
N ARG A 130 10.67 -3.75 -2.35
CA ARG A 130 11.33 -4.28 -3.55
C ARG A 130 10.53 -5.40 -4.23
N ALA A 131 9.43 -5.83 -3.63
CA ALA A 131 8.58 -6.86 -4.20
C ALA A 131 7.51 -6.23 -5.12
N ARG A 132 7.11 -7.01 -6.11
CA ARG A 132 5.89 -6.76 -6.89
C ARG A 132 4.77 -7.67 -6.38
N ILE A 133 3.53 -7.39 -6.75
CA ILE A 133 2.34 -8.11 -6.30
C ILE A 133 1.75 -8.83 -7.51
N ALA A 134 1.40 -10.10 -7.34
CA ALA A 134 0.47 -10.78 -8.22
C ALA A 134 -0.83 -11.05 -7.46
N ILE A 135 -1.95 -10.92 -8.16
CA ILE A 135 -3.29 -11.19 -7.65
C ILE A 135 -3.94 -12.21 -8.57
N HIS A 136 -4.53 -13.25 -7.98
CA HIS A 136 -5.37 -14.20 -8.67
C HIS A 136 -6.67 -14.38 -7.89
N ALA A 137 -7.80 -14.09 -8.52
CA ALA A 137 -9.10 -14.14 -7.87
C ALA A 137 -10.21 -14.60 -8.81
N LEU A 138 -11.27 -15.15 -8.23
CA LEU A 138 -12.50 -15.52 -8.90
C LEU A 138 -13.63 -14.64 -8.38
N THR A 139 -14.37 -14.00 -9.28
CA THR A 139 -15.65 -13.38 -8.95
C THR A 139 -16.77 -14.39 -9.18
N VAL A 140 -17.73 -14.43 -8.26
CA VAL A 140 -18.99 -15.15 -8.40
C VAL A 140 -20.10 -14.14 -8.23
N ASP A 141 -20.87 -13.94 -9.30
CA ASP A 141 -22.01 -13.03 -9.31
C ASP A 141 -23.25 -13.80 -8.87
N SER A 142 -24.07 -13.19 -8.01
CA SER A 142 -25.34 -13.76 -7.53
C SER A 142 -26.49 -13.55 -8.52
N GLY A 143 -26.24 -12.90 -9.67
CA GLY A 143 -27.13 -12.92 -10.83
C GLY A 143 -28.16 -11.80 -10.89
N THR A 144 -28.12 -10.83 -9.98
CA THR A 144 -28.96 -9.62 -10.07
C THR A 144 -28.22 -8.54 -10.85
N ARG A 145 -28.46 -8.53 -12.17
CA ARG A 145 -27.98 -7.47 -13.06
C ARG A 145 -28.66 -6.16 -12.62
N ALA A 146 -27.96 -5.33 -11.86
CA ALA A 146 -28.41 -3.96 -11.59
C ALA A 146 -28.43 -3.19 -12.92
N GLU A 147 -29.61 -3.03 -13.51
CA GLU A 147 -29.83 -2.11 -14.62
C GLU A 147 -29.82 -0.67 -14.05
N GLY A 148 -28.74 0.06 -14.29
CA GLY A 148 -28.59 1.43 -13.80
C GLY A 148 -27.16 1.96 -13.96
N THR A 149 -26.97 3.24 -13.64
CA THR A 149 -25.70 3.97 -13.74
C THR A 149 -24.61 3.51 -12.77
N ASP A 150 -24.92 2.61 -11.83
CA ASP A 150 -24.02 2.10 -10.78
C ASP A 150 -23.57 0.67 -11.11
N ALA A 151 -22.83 0.51 -12.21
CA ALA A 151 -22.40 -0.80 -12.69
C ALA A 151 -21.54 -1.54 -11.65
N SER A 152 -21.79 -2.85 -11.49
CA SER A 152 -20.92 -3.73 -10.70
C SER A 152 -19.53 -3.83 -11.34
N TYR A 153 -18.49 -3.41 -10.62
CA TYR A 153 -17.11 -3.51 -11.07
C TYR A 153 -16.14 -3.64 -9.90
N ILE A 154 -14.94 -4.14 -10.22
CA ILE A 154 -13.77 -4.12 -9.36
C ILE A 154 -12.67 -3.36 -10.09
N LEU A 155 -12.06 -2.36 -9.44
CA LEU A 155 -10.88 -1.67 -9.96
C LEU A 155 -9.66 -2.15 -9.19
N ILE A 156 -8.59 -2.51 -9.89
CA ILE A 156 -7.28 -2.74 -9.30
C ILE A 156 -6.33 -1.65 -9.79
N ARG A 157 -5.81 -0.86 -8.85
CA ARG A 157 -4.88 0.24 -9.08
C ARG A 157 -3.50 -0.09 -8.54
N ASP A 158 -2.49 0.02 -9.39
CA ASP A 158 -1.10 0.06 -8.96
C ASP A 158 -0.77 1.47 -8.45
N ILE A 159 -0.30 1.59 -7.22
CA ILE A 159 0.02 2.89 -6.63
C ILE A 159 1.33 3.47 -7.19
N HIS A 160 2.24 2.62 -7.67
CA HIS A 160 3.51 3.06 -8.25
C HIS A 160 3.32 3.66 -9.64
N SER A 161 2.65 2.94 -10.54
CA SER A 161 2.43 3.39 -11.93
C SER A 161 1.14 4.19 -12.11
N LEU A 162 0.27 4.21 -11.10
CA LEU A 162 -1.09 4.76 -11.14
C LEU A 162 -1.98 4.10 -12.20
N ARG A 163 -1.57 2.94 -12.73
CA ARG A 163 -2.34 2.17 -13.70
C ARG A 163 -3.54 1.53 -13.01
N THR A 164 -4.73 1.76 -13.57
CA THR A 164 -5.98 1.16 -13.10
C THR A 164 -6.49 0.15 -14.13
N THR A 165 -6.89 -1.03 -13.65
CA THR A 165 -7.52 -2.09 -14.47
C THR A 165 -8.91 -2.37 -13.91
N ALA A 166 -9.93 -2.38 -14.78
CA ALA A 166 -11.30 -2.61 -14.39
C ALA A 166 -11.75 -4.03 -14.77
N PHE A 167 -12.41 -4.72 -13.84
CA PHE A 167 -13.01 -6.03 -14.02
C PHE A 167 -14.52 -5.93 -13.78
N ARG A 168 -15.32 -6.59 -14.62
CA ARG A 168 -16.79 -6.58 -14.57
C ARG A 168 -17.35 -7.99 -14.76
N GLY A 169 -18.44 -8.29 -14.09
CA GLY A 169 -19.11 -9.59 -14.17
C GLY A 169 -18.31 -10.77 -13.60
N GLN A 170 -18.80 -11.97 -13.86
CA GLN A 170 -18.17 -13.22 -13.46
C GLN A 170 -16.94 -13.53 -14.33
N GLN A 171 -15.76 -13.55 -13.71
CA GLN A 171 -14.51 -13.89 -14.37
C GLN A 171 -13.44 -14.33 -13.37
N THR A 172 -12.50 -15.14 -13.85
CA THR A 172 -11.22 -15.33 -13.17
C THR A 172 -10.29 -14.19 -13.59
N LEU A 173 -9.71 -13.48 -12.63
CA LEU A 173 -8.78 -12.39 -12.89
C LEU A 173 -7.36 -12.77 -12.45
N TYR A 174 -6.41 -12.35 -13.28
CA TYR A 174 -4.99 -12.34 -12.98
C TYR A 174 -4.44 -10.94 -13.21
N TRP A 175 -3.69 -10.42 -12.24
CA TRP A 175 -3.15 -9.08 -12.29
C TRP A 175 -1.77 -9.00 -11.64
N GLU A 176 -0.86 -8.22 -12.21
CA GLU A 176 0.45 -7.95 -11.62
C GLU A 176 0.69 -6.44 -11.48
N SER A 177 1.30 -6.03 -10.37
CA SER A 177 1.80 -4.67 -10.18
C SER A 177 3.21 -4.50 -10.72
N GLU A 178 3.62 -3.26 -10.93
CA GLU A 178 5.01 -2.79 -11.08
C GLU A 178 5.61 -2.39 -9.72
N GLY A 179 4.76 -1.98 -8.76
CA GLY A 179 5.17 -1.54 -7.42
C GLY A 179 4.86 -2.51 -6.28
N SER A 180 5.17 -2.09 -5.06
CA SER A 180 4.92 -2.85 -3.82
C SER A 180 3.58 -2.55 -3.15
N GLN A 181 2.71 -1.79 -3.80
CA GLN A 181 1.44 -1.33 -3.24
C GLN A 181 0.34 -1.42 -4.30
N ALA A 182 -0.79 -1.99 -3.92
CA ALA A 182 -1.98 -2.09 -4.77
C ALA A 182 -3.25 -1.71 -3.98
N GLU A 183 -4.20 -1.10 -4.68
CA GLU A 183 -5.52 -0.76 -4.15
C GLU A 183 -6.59 -1.44 -5.01
N MET A 184 -7.43 -2.25 -4.38
CA MET A 184 -8.60 -2.86 -5.00
C MET A 184 -9.86 -2.13 -4.51
N GLU A 185 -10.64 -1.58 -5.42
CA GLU A 185 -11.92 -0.94 -5.12
C GLU A 185 -13.07 -1.81 -5.64
N PHE A 186 -14.05 -2.05 -4.77
CA PHE A 186 -15.30 -2.73 -5.06
C PHE A 186 -16.40 -1.68 -5.16
N SER A 187 -17.05 -1.59 -6.31
CA SER A 187 -18.11 -0.59 -6.54
C SER A 187 -19.29 -0.80 -5.60
N GLN A 188 -20.09 0.24 -5.42
CA GLN A 188 -21.34 0.13 -4.66
C GLN A 188 -22.27 -0.93 -5.29
N GLY A 189 -22.44 -0.91 -6.61
CA GLY A 189 -23.20 -1.93 -7.33
C GLY A 189 -22.67 -3.37 -7.15
N PHE A 190 -21.36 -3.58 -6.95
CA PHE A 190 -20.81 -4.91 -6.64
C PHE A 190 -21.29 -5.41 -5.27
N LEU A 191 -21.30 -4.52 -4.27
CA LEU A 191 -21.70 -4.84 -2.91
C LEU A 191 -23.21 -5.09 -2.81
N GLU A 192 -24.01 -4.26 -3.50
CA GLU A 192 -25.48 -4.36 -3.54
C GLU A 192 -25.96 -5.60 -4.30
N ALA A 193 -25.23 -6.03 -5.33
CA ALA A 193 -25.53 -7.28 -6.05
C ALA A 193 -25.23 -8.54 -5.21
N HIS A 194 -24.70 -8.40 -3.99
CA HIS A 194 -24.23 -9.51 -3.18
C HIS A 194 -23.28 -10.44 -3.95
N ALA A 195 -22.47 -9.85 -4.85
CA ALA A 195 -21.43 -10.57 -5.55
C ALA A 195 -20.31 -10.90 -4.56
N SER A 196 -19.63 -12.01 -4.79
CA SER A 196 -18.49 -12.43 -3.97
C SER A 196 -17.23 -12.50 -4.80
N LEU A 197 -16.11 -12.15 -4.18
CA LEU A 197 -14.79 -12.39 -4.72
C LEU A 197 -13.97 -13.17 -3.71
N ARG A 198 -13.33 -14.23 -4.20
CA ARG A 198 -12.32 -14.96 -3.42
C ARG A 198 -11.07 -15.12 -4.25
N GLY A 199 -9.94 -14.80 -3.64
CA GLY A 199 -8.65 -14.88 -4.30
C GLY A 199 -7.49 -14.90 -3.33
N GLN A 200 -6.30 -14.80 -3.89
CA GLN A 200 -5.04 -14.72 -3.16
C GLN A 200 -4.12 -13.73 -3.85
N TYR A 201 -3.21 -13.15 -3.07
CA TYR A 201 -2.09 -12.40 -3.58
C TYR A 201 -0.77 -12.97 -3.08
N TRP A 202 0.30 -12.73 -3.84
CA TRP A 202 1.65 -13.09 -3.43
C TRP A 202 2.69 -12.14 -4.03
N THR A 203 3.88 -12.14 -3.45
CA THR A 203 5.00 -11.34 -3.92
C THR A 203 5.74 -12.00 -5.07
N LEU A 204 5.94 -11.23 -6.14
CA LEU A 204 6.87 -11.55 -7.20
C LEU A 204 8.24 -10.98 -6.83
N HIS A 205 9.27 -11.81 -6.92
CA HIS A 205 10.65 -11.38 -6.66
C HIS A 205 11.13 -10.54 -7.84
N THR A 206 11.54 -9.30 -7.59
CA THR A 206 12.27 -8.53 -8.60
C THR A 206 13.69 -9.08 -8.68
N ARG A 207 14.12 -9.51 -9.87
CA ARG A 207 15.55 -9.76 -10.09
C ARG A 207 16.28 -8.44 -9.87
N ALA A 208 17.29 -8.43 -9.00
CA ALA A 208 18.18 -7.29 -8.87
C ALA A 208 18.79 -7.00 -10.25
N ARG A 209 18.55 -5.80 -10.79
CA ARG A 209 19.35 -5.25 -11.89
C ARG A 209 20.56 -4.56 -11.31
#